data_AF-A0A0N8K1V9-F1
#
_entry.id   AF-A0A0N8K1V9-F1
#
_cell.length_a   1.000
_cell.length_b   1.000
_cell.length_c   1.000
_cell.angle_alpha   90.00
_cell.angle_beta   90.00
_cell.angle_gamma   90.00
#
_symmetry.space_group_name_H-M   'P 1'
#
loop_
_entity.id
_entity.type
_entity.pdbx_description
1 polymer ?
#
loop_
_entity_poly.entity_id
_entity_poly.type
_entity_poly.pdbx_seq_one_letter_code
_entity_poly.pdbx_strand_id
1 'polypeptide(L)'
;GRFTIAARHHITIAEVYESELLDIEKAIAHYEQAADYYKGEDSKSSASKCLVKVGFYCAQLEQYQKAIEIYEQCGTNSMDDPLMKHNAKEYFFKAALCHFIVDELNAKLALQKYEEMFPAFSDSRECKLLKKLLEAHEEHNSEAFTEAVKEYDSLSRIDQWLTTMLLRIKKTIQGDEGDL
;
A
#
# COMPACT_ATOMS: atom_id res chain seq x y z
N GLY A 1 -22.76 15.89 -7.73
CA GLY A 1 -23.52 17.06 -7.26
C GLY A 1 -22.56 18.10 -6.75
N ARG A 2 -22.99 18.96 -5.81
CA ARG A 2 -22.16 20.03 -5.26
C ARG A 2 -20.89 19.50 -4.56
N PHE A 3 -20.95 18.29 -4.00
CA PHE A 3 -19.80 17.65 -3.35
C PHE A 3 -18.75 17.15 -4.34
N THR A 4 -19.13 16.69 -5.54
CA THR A 4 -18.16 16.30 -6.60
C THR A 4 -17.23 17.46 -6.97
N ILE A 5 -17.76 18.69 -7.07
CA ILE A 5 -16.97 19.87 -7.42
C ILE A 5 -16.01 20.23 -6.28
N ALA A 6 -16.50 20.21 -5.04
CA ALA A 6 -15.66 20.42 -3.87
C ALA A 6 -14.53 19.36 -3.79
N ALA A 7 -14.84 18.08 -4.00
CA ALA A 7 -13.85 17.00 -4.00
C ALA A 7 -12.76 17.21 -5.06
N ARG A 8 -13.12 17.65 -6.27
CA ARG A 8 -12.15 17.98 -7.32
C ARG A 8 -11.24 19.13 -6.94
N HIS A 9 -11.77 20.19 -6.32
CA HIS A 9 -10.94 21.28 -5.82
C HIS A 9 -9.98 20.80 -4.73
N HIS A 10 -10.45 19.97 -3.80
CA HIS A 10 -9.58 19.38 -2.78
C HIS A 10 -8.46 18.52 -3.41
N ILE A 11 -8.74 17.73 -4.44
CA ILE A 11 -7.71 16.99 -5.18
C ILE A 11 -6.68 17.95 -5.79
N THR A 12 -7.10 18.99 -6.49
CA THR A 12 -6.17 19.96 -7.12
C THR A 12 -5.30 20.65 -6.08
N ILE A 13 -5.87 21.03 -4.93
CA ILE A 13 -5.11 21.62 -3.83
C ILE A 13 -4.09 20.60 -3.28
N ALA A 14 -4.49 19.34 -3.11
CA ALA A 14 -3.60 18.27 -2.66
C ALA A 14 -2.44 18.04 -3.63
N GLU A 15 -2.69 18.09 -4.94
CA GLU A 15 -1.66 17.94 -5.99
C GLU A 15 -0.64 19.07 -5.96
N VAL A 16 -1.07 20.32 -5.68
CA VAL A 16 -0.15 21.46 -5.48
C VAL A 16 0.70 21.26 -4.23
N TYR A 17 0.10 20.81 -3.13
CA TYR A 17 0.86 20.48 -1.92
C TYR A 17 1.84 19.32 -2.12
N GLU A 18 1.46 18.31 -2.91
CA GLU A 18 2.31 17.16 -3.27
C GLU A 18 3.51 17.56 -4.14
N SER A 19 3.30 18.41 -5.14
CA SER A 19 4.28 18.63 -6.22
C SER A 19 5.05 19.95 -6.15
N GLU A 20 4.41 21.03 -5.73
CA GLU A 20 5.00 22.38 -5.74
C GLU A 20 5.50 22.78 -4.35
N LEU A 21 4.70 22.51 -3.32
CA LEU A 21 4.98 22.96 -1.95
C LEU A 21 5.66 21.89 -1.09
N LEU A 22 5.64 20.64 -1.54
CA LEU A 22 6.20 19.46 -0.85
C LEU A 22 5.71 19.31 0.61
N ASP A 23 4.47 19.75 0.87
CA ASP A 23 3.80 19.65 2.17
C ASP A 23 2.87 18.43 2.16
N ILE A 24 3.46 17.26 2.38
CA ILE A 24 2.79 15.97 2.25
C ILE A 24 1.66 15.81 3.29
N GLU A 25 1.82 16.35 4.50
CA GLU A 25 0.78 16.28 5.54
C GLU A 25 -0.48 17.05 5.12
N LYS A 26 -0.33 18.24 4.53
CA LYS A 26 -1.48 18.96 3.97
C LYS A 26 -2.07 18.26 2.75
N ALA A 27 -1.24 17.68 1.88
CA ALA A 27 -1.74 16.90 0.75
C ALA A 27 -2.63 15.74 1.22
N ILE A 28 -2.19 14.98 2.24
CA ILE A 28 -2.97 13.92 2.90
C ILE A 28 -4.33 14.45 3.36
N ALA A 29 -4.34 15.54 4.15
CA ALA A 29 -5.58 16.09 4.70
C ALA A 29 -6.59 16.48 3.60
N HIS A 30 -6.11 17.08 2.50
CA HIS A 30 -6.97 17.42 1.38
C HIS A 30 -7.46 16.20 0.60
N TYR A 31 -6.64 15.17 0.39
CA TYR A 31 -7.06 13.92 -0.23
C TYR A 31 -8.09 13.16 0.62
N GLU A 32 -7.93 13.13 1.94
CA GLU A 32 -8.92 12.54 2.86
C GLU A 32 -10.27 13.25 2.74
N GLN A 33 -10.26 14.58 2.77
CA GLN A 33 -11.50 15.34 2.64
C GLN A 33 -12.15 15.17 1.26
N ALA A 34 -11.36 15.05 0.19
CA ALA A 34 -11.89 14.69 -1.13
C ALA A 34 -12.53 13.28 -1.13
N ALA A 35 -11.91 12.31 -0.47
CA ALA A 35 -12.45 10.95 -0.35
C ALA A 35 -13.79 10.96 0.38
N ASP A 36 -13.93 11.71 1.46
CA ASP A 36 -15.16 11.80 2.24
C ASP A 36 -16.32 12.43 1.44
N TYR A 37 -16.02 13.47 0.64
CA TYR A 37 -17.02 14.02 -0.29
C TYR A 37 -17.47 13.00 -1.34
N TYR A 38 -16.55 12.21 -1.89
CA TYR A 38 -16.92 11.15 -2.84
C TYR A 38 -17.70 10.02 -2.19
N LYS A 39 -17.37 9.63 -0.95
CA LYS A 39 -18.15 8.66 -0.16
C LYS A 39 -19.57 9.16 0.07
N GLY A 40 -19.73 10.44 0.40
CA GLY A 40 -21.06 11.06 0.61
C GLY A 40 -21.94 11.08 -0.65
N GLU A 41 -21.35 11.01 -1.85
CA GLU A 41 -22.07 10.88 -3.13
C GLU A 41 -22.03 9.45 -3.71
N ASP A 42 -21.78 8.43 -2.87
CA ASP A 42 -21.69 7.00 -3.22
C ASP A 42 -20.74 6.71 -4.41
N SER A 43 -19.76 7.58 -4.62
CA SER A 43 -18.78 7.50 -5.69
C SER A 43 -17.56 6.69 -5.26
N LYS A 44 -17.76 5.41 -4.98
CA LYS A 44 -16.75 4.50 -4.40
C LYS A 44 -15.42 4.48 -5.15
N SER A 45 -15.44 4.41 -6.48
CA SER A 45 -14.21 4.39 -7.30
C SER A 45 -13.39 5.68 -7.12
N SER A 46 -14.04 6.85 -7.12
CA SER A 46 -13.37 8.14 -6.93
C SER A 46 -12.85 8.30 -5.51
N ALA A 47 -13.59 7.81 -4.51
CA ALA A 47 -13.14 7.78 -3.13
C ALA A 47 -11.89 6.89 -2.98
N SER A 48 -11.89 5.68 -3.53
CA SER A 48 -10.74 4.78 -3.48
C SER A 48 -9.50 5.39 -4.12
N LYS A 49 -9.62 6.14 -5.23
CA LYS A 49 -8.48 6.84 -5.84
C LYS A 49 -7.84 7.86 -4.88
N CYS A 50 -8.67 8.63 -4.17
CA CYS A 50 -8.18 9.59 -3.17
C CYS A 50 -7.54 8.86 -1.98
N LEU A 51 -8.22 7.84 -1.46
CA LEU A 51 -7.73 7.03 -0.34
C LEU A 51 -6.39 6.35 -0.65
N VAL A 52 -6.20 5.81 -1.86
CA VAL A 52 -4.92 5.20 -2.24
C VAL A 52 -3.77 6.21 -2.22
N LYS A 53 -4.02 7.47 -2.60
CA LYS A 53 -3.03 8.57 -2.43
C LYS A 53 -2.75 8.85 -0.95
N VAL A 54 -3.77 8.87 -0.10
CA VAL A 54 -3.60 9.01 1.37
C VAL A 54 -2.74 7.86 1.91
N GLY A 55 -3.08 6.60 1.60
CA GLY A 55 -2.32 5.43 2.03
C GLY A 55 -0.87 5.42 1.54
N PHE A 56 -0.63 5.89 0.31
CA PHE A 56 0.71 6.04 -0.25
C PHE A 56 1.58 6.98 0.59
N TYR A 57 1.07 8.18 0.90
CA TYR A 57 1.81 9.17 1.68
C TYR A 57 1.90 8.81 3.16
N CYS A 58 0.85 8.24 3.74
CA CYS A 58 0.90 7.73 5.11
C CYS A 58 2.00 6.68 5.27
N ALA A 59 2.16 5.75 4.33
CA ALA A 59 3.26 4.77 4.36
C ALA A 59 4.64 5.45 4.23
N GLN A 60 4.78 6.48 3.39
CA GLN A 60 6.02 7.24 3.27
C GLN A 60 6.40 7.96 4.58
N LEU A 61 5.42 8.59 5.22
CA LEU A 61 5.54 9.26 6.53
C LEU A 61 5.55 8.27 7.73
N GLU A 62 5.68 6.97 7.46
CA GLU A 62 5.78 5.91 8.48
C GLU A 62 4.52 5.73 9.34
N GLN A 63 3.40 6.28 8.88
CA GLN A 63 2.07 6.06 9.45
C GLN A 63 1.48 4.74 8.92
N TYR A 64 2.20 3.63 9.10
CA TYR A 64 1.86 2.33 8.49
C TYR A 64 0.49 1.82 8.91
N GLN A 65 0.09 2.00 10.18
CA GLN A 65 -1.21 1.55 10.66
C GLN A 65 -2.36 2.20 9.88
N LYS A 66 -2.29 3.51 9.65
CA LYS A 66 -3.28 4.24 8.85
C LYS A 66 -3.26 3.79 7.38
N ALA A 67 -2.07 3.57 6.81
CA ALA A 67 -1.95 3.07 5.45
C ALA A 67 -2.56 1.66 5.28
N ILE A 68 -2.34 0.77 6.24
CA ILE A 68 -2.92 -0.59 6.28
C ILE A 68 -4.45 -0.51 6.21
N GLU A 69 -5.06 0.24 7.13
CA GLU A 69 -6.53 0.37 7.20
C GLU A 69 -7.13 0.86 5.89
N ILE A 70 -6.46 1.85 5.27
CA ILE A 70 -6.85 2.41 3.98
C ILE A 70 -6.76 1.39 2.86
N TYR A 71 -5.64 0.66 2.76
CA TYR A 71 -5.43 -0.32 1.71
C TYR A 71 -6.34 -1.55 1.87
N GLU A 72 -6.55 -2.05 3.09
CA GLU A 72 -7.52 -3.11 3.36
C GLU A 72 -8.94 -2.66 2.98
N GLN A 73 -9.34 -1.45 3.37
CA GLN A 73 -10.65 -0.90 2.99
C GLN A 73 -10.80 -0.82 1.46
N CYS A 74 -9.79 -0.31 0.75
CA CYS A 74 -9.81 -0.24 -0.71
C CYS A 74 -9.82 -1.63 -1.35
N GLY A 75 -9.06 -2.59 -0.80
CA GLY A 75 -8.98 -3.98 -1.26
C GLY A 75 -10.32 -4.70 -1.14
N THR A 76 -10.92 -4.66 0.05
CA THR A 76 -12.25 -5.26 0.31
C THR A 76 -13.35 -4.61 -0.52
N ASN A 77 -13.29 -3.31 -0.79
CA ASN A 77 -14.26 -2.67 -1.68
C ASN A 77 -14.07 -3.06 -3.16
N SER A 78 -12.90 -3.57 -3.55
CA SER A 78 -12.54 -3.86 -4.93
C SER A 78 -12.62 -5.35 -5.30
N MET A 79 -12.70 -6.26 -4.31
CA MET A 79 -12.70 -7.71 -4.55
C MET A 79 -14.01 -8.22 -5.19
N ASP A 80 -15.13 -7.58 -4.90
CA ASP A 80 -16.45 -7.96 -5.41
C ASP A 80 -16.71 -7.47 -6.84
N ASP A 81 -15.95 -6.48 -7.31
CA ASP A 81 -16.09 -5.93 -8.66
C ASP A 81 -15.11 -6.63 -9.64
N PRO A 82 -15.61 -7.41 -10.62
CA PRO A 82 -14.77 -8.08 -11.60
C PRO A 82 -13.80 -7.17 -12.36
N LEU A 83 -14.14 -5.89 -12.55
CA LEU A 83 -13.30 -4.92 -13.25
C LEU A 83 -12.16 -4.39 -12.37
N MET A 84 -12.31 -4.47 -11.04
CA MET A 84 -11.35 -3.94 -10.06
C MET A 84 -10.50 -5.01 -9.39
N LYS A 85 -10.64 -6.28 -9.79
CA LYS A 85 -9.84 -7.40 -9.27
C LYS A 85 -8.33 -7.18 -9.34
N HIS A 86 -7.84 -6.50 -10.37
CA HIS A 86 -6.42 -6.16 -10.46
C HIS A 86 -6.00 -5.19 -9.34
N ASN A 87 -6.82 -4.18 -9.07
CA ASN A 87 -6.56 -3.18 -8.04
C ASN A 87 -6.60 -3.80 -6.63
N ALA A 88 -7.51 -4.76 -6.40
CA ALA A 88 -7.58 -5.48 -5.13
C ALA A 88 -6.25 -6.18 -4.77
N LYS A 89 -5.60 -6.82 -5.76
CA LYS A 89 -4.28 -7.46 -5.56
C LYS A 89 -3.22 -6.45 -5.15
N GLU A 90 -3.19 -5.31 -5.83
CA GLU A 90 -2.23 -4.24 -5.52
C GLU A 90 -2.46 -3.69 -4.11
N TYR A 91 -3.72 -3.49 -3.70
CA TYR A 91 -4.03 -2.97 -2.38
C TYR A 91 -3.67 -3.94 -1.26
N PHE A 92 -4.01 -5.23 -1.39
CA PHE A 92 -3.60 -6.24 -0.40
C PHE A 92 -2.08 -6.40 -0.33
N PHE A 93 -1.39 -6.31 -1.46
CA PHE A 93 0.08 -6.30 -1.48
C PHE A 93 0.66 -5.13 -0.69
N LYS A 94 0.15 -3.91 -0.94
CA LYS A 94 0.58 -2.70 -0.22
C LYS A 94 0.27 -2.76 1.27
N ALA A 95 -0.89 -3.28 1.65
CA ALA A 95 -1.26 -3.50 3.04
C ALA A 95 -0.33 -4.51 3.73
N ALA A 96 -0.04 -5.64 3.08
CA ALA A 96 0.85 -6.67 3.61
C ALA A 96 2.29 -6.17 3.80
N LEU A 97 2.82 -5.37 2.88
CA LEU A 97 4.13 -4.73 3.04
C LEU A 97 4.15 -3.78 4.25
N CYS A 98 3.08 -3.00 4.44
CA CYS A 98 2.98 -2.12 5.61
C CYS A 98 2.89 -2.92 6.91
N HIS A 99 2.13 -4.02 6.94
CA HIS A 99 2.14 -4.95 8.08
C HIS A 99 3.53 -5.48 8.35
N PHE A 100 4.26 -5.86 7.31
CA PHE A 100 5.59 -6.46 7.45
C PHE A 100 6.60 -5.48 8.05
N ILE A 101 6.54 -4.20 7.68
CA ILE A 101 7.38 -3.17 8.31
C ILE A 101 7.06 -3.03 9.80
N VAL A 102 5.79 -3.18 10.20
CA VAL A 102 5.38 -3.08 11.61
C VAL A 102 5.78 -4.33 12.39
N ASP A 103 5.45 -5.51 11.87
CA ASP A 103 5.69 -6.81 12.50
C ASP A 103 5.49 -7.96 11.48
N GLU A 104 6.45 -8.87 11.46
CA GLU A 104 6.45 -10.05 10.58
C GLU A 104 5.23 -10.95 10.85
N LEU A 105 4.85 -11.15 12.12
CA LEU A 105 3.72 -12.01 12.46
C LEU A 105 2.40 -11.43 11.92
N ASN A 106 2.20 -10.12 12.08
CA ASN A 106 1.07 -9.42 11.48
C ASN A 106 1.01 -9.58 9.97
N ALA A 107 2.14 -9.53 9.26
CA ALA A 107 2.18 -9.75 7.82
C ALA A 107 1.76 -11.17 7.42
N LYS A 108 2.19 -12.20 8.15
CA LYS A 108 1.76 -13.60 7.90
C LYS A 108 0.25 -13.77 8.10
N LEU A 109 -0.28 -13.23 9.20
CA LEU A 109 -1.71 -13.31 9.50
C LEU A 109 -2.53 -12.55 8.45
N ALA A 110 -2.09 -11.35 8.07
CA ALA A 110 -2.72 -10.56 7.02
C ALA A 110 -2.70 -11.29 5.67
N LEU A 111 -1.56 -11.89 5.31
CA LEU A 111 -1.42 -12.65 4.07
C LEU A 111 -2.41 -13.83 4.02
N GLN A 112 -2.46 -14.65 5.08
CA GLN A 112 -3.41 -15.75 5.16
C GLN A 112 -4.86 -15.28 5.02
N LYS A 113 -5.23 -14.21 5.74
CA LYS A 113 -6.55 -13.58 5.64
C LYS A 113 -6.86 -13.13 4.21
N TYR A 114 -5.91 -12.49 3.51
CA TYR A 114 -6.12 -12.02 2.14
C TYR A 114 -6.29 -13.16 1.15
N GLU A 115 -5.56 -14.26 1.33
CA GLU A 115 -5.72 -15.47 0.51
C GLU A 115 -7.07 -16.15 0.70
N GLU A 116 -7.54 -16.23 1.96
CA GLU A 116 -8.85 -16.78 2.28
C GLU A 116 -9.99 -15.91 1.73
N MET A 117 -9.88 -14.59 1.90
CA MET A 117 -10.89 -13.64 1.44
C MET A 117 -10.93 -13.48 -0.09
N PHE A 118 -9.76 -13.54 -0.74
CA PHE A 118 -9.64 -13.32 -2.18
C PHE A 118 -8.66 -14.33 -2.81
N PRO A 119 -9.13 -15.56 -3.14
CA PRO A 119 -8.28 -16.64 -3.66
C PRO A 119 -7.47 -16.28 -4.92
N ALA A 120 -7.95 -15.33 -5.72
CA ALA A 120 -7.23 -14.84 -6.90
C ALA A 120 -5.92 -14.09 -6.55
N PHE A 121 -5.73 -13.67 -5.30
CA PHE A 121 -4.49 -13.10 -4.79
C PHE A 121 -3.40 -14.17 -4.63
N SER A 122 -3.74 -15.39 -4.19
CA SER A 122 -2.77 -16.47 -3.98
C SER A 122 -1.93 -16.80 -5.21
N ASP A 123 -2.55 -16.73 -6.41
CA ASP A 123 -1.85 -17.00 -7.67
C ASP A 123 -1.03 -15.82 -8.19
N SER A 124 -1.18 -14.65 -7.58
CA SER A 124 -0.54 -13.42 -8.01
C SER A 124 0.96 -13.42 -7.73
N ARG A 125 1.70 -12.60 -8.48
CA ARG A 125 3.15 -12.49 -8.30
C ARG A 125 3.47 -11.78 -6.99
N GLU A 126 2.62 -10.85 -6.60
CA GLU A 126 2.68 -10.09 -5.36
C GLU A 126 2.59 -11.01 -4.13
N CYS A 127 1.61 -11.93 -4.11
CA CYS A 127 1.49 -12.89 -3.01
C CYS A 127 2.69 -13.84 -2.96
N LYS A 128 3.14 -14.35 -4.11
CA LYS A 128 4.34 -15.21 -4.20
C LYS A 128 5.60 -14.49 -3.73
N LEU A 129 5.76 -13.21 -4.07
CA LEU A 129 6.84 -12.38 -3.55
C LEU A 129 6.74 -12.26 -2.03
N LEU A 130 5.59 -11.86 -1.48
CA LEU A 130 5.42 -11.73 -0.02
C LEU A 130 5.80 -13.01 0.73
N LYS A 131 5.40 -14.18 0.23
CA LYS A 131 5.77 -15.47 0.84
C LYS A 131 7.29 -15.69 0.85
N LYS A 132 7.96 -15.44 -0.28
CA LYS A 132 9.43 -15.53 -0.37
C LYS A 132 10.13 -14.53 0.55
N LEU A 133 9.61 -13.30 0.66
CA LEU A 133 10.18 -12.29 1.55
C LEU A 133 10.00 -12.65 3.03
N LEU A 134 8.85 -13.20 3.40
CA LEU A 134 8.58 -13.70 4.76
C LEU A 134 9.52 -14.85 5.12
N GLU A 135 9.66 -15.85 4.24
CA GLU A 135 10.60 -16.97 4.42
C GLU A 135 12.05 -16.47 4.57
N ALA A 136 12.49 -15.56 3.71
CA ALA A 136 13.82 -14.97 3.82
C ALA A 136 14.03 -14.17 5.10
N HIS A 137 12.98 -13.50 5.61
CA HIS A 137 13.04 -12.77 6.88
C HIS A 137 13.10 -13.71 8.08
N GLU A 138 12.30 -14.79 8.09
CA GLU A 138 12.34 -15.85 9.10
C GLU A 138 13.72 -16.51 9.23
N GLU A 139 14.38 -16.73 8.08
CA GLU A 139 15.71 -17.33 8.02
C GLU A 139 16.85 -16.32 8.27
N HIS A 140 16.53 -15.05 8.53
CA HIS A 140 17.49 -13.94 8.59
C HIS A 140 18.41 -13.86 7.34
N ASN A 141 17.88 -14.24 6.18
CA ASN A 141 18.63 -14.38 4.94
C ASN A 141 18.43 -13.18 4.02
N SER A 142 19.25 -12.15 4.23
CA SER A 142 19.22 -10.92 3.42
C SER A 142 19.56 -11.15 1.93
N GLU A 143 20.29 -12.21 1.59
CA GLU A 143 20.63 -12.55 0.20
C GLU A 143 19.41 -13.12 -0.52
N ALA A 144 18.70 -14.07 0.10
CA ALA A 144 17.46 -14.64 -0.43
C ALA A 144 16.39 -13.56 -0.63
N PHE A 145 16.28 -12.61 0.32
CA PHE A 145 15.38 -11.45 0.17
C PHE A 145 15.72 -10.65 -1.10
N THR A 146 17.00 -10.36 -1.33
CA THR A 146 17.46 -9.56 -2.47
C THR A 146 17.23 -10.28 -3.79
N GLU A 147 17.46 -11.59 -3.83
CA GLU A 147 17.23 -12.39 -5.04
C GLU A 147 15.74 -12.50 -5.36
N ALA A 148 14.87 -12.68 -4.36
CA ALA A 148 13.41 -12.67 -4.54
C ALA A 148 12.90 -11.35 -5.12
N VAL A 149 13.41 -10.21 -4.61
CA VAL A 149 13.09 -8.87 -5.14
C VAL A 149 13.55 -8.72 -6.59
N LYS A 150 14.76 -9.19 -6.91
CA LYS A 150 15.33 -9.11 -8.27
C LYS A 150 14.57 -9.99 -9.28
N GLU A 151 14.19 -11.20 -8.89
CA GLU A 151 13.36 -12.08 -9.69
C GLU A 151 12.01 -11.41 -10.00
N TYR A 152 11.39 -10.80 -8.99
CA TYR A 152 10.14 -10.06 -9.17
C TYR A 152 10.30 -8.86 -10.10
N ASP A 153 11.33 -8.03 -9.92
CA ASP A 153 11.58 -6.84 -10.77
C ASP A 153 11.75 -7.20 -12.25
N SER A 154 12.37 -8.35 -12.54
CA SER A 154 12.55 -8.84 -13.91
C SER A 154 11.23 -9.14 -14.63
N LEU A 155 10.16 -9.42 -13.87
CA LEU A 155 8.82 -9.74 -14.37
C LEU A 155 7.84 -8.58 -14.19
N SER A 156 8.06 -7.74 -13.18
CA SER A 156 7.13 -6.73 -12.70
C SER A 156 7.91 -5.56 -12.13
N ARG A 157 7.96 -4.47 -12.89
CA ARG A 157 8.75 -3.28 -12.58
C ARG A 157 8.46 -2.77 -11.17
N ILE A 158 9.51 -2.66 -10.36
CA ILE A 158 9.46 -2.06 -9.04
C ILE A 158 9.51 -0.54 -9.19
N ASP A 159 8.54 0.15 -8.59
CA ASP A 159 8.51 1.61 -8.52
C ASP A 159 9.27 2.14 -7.30
N GLN A 160 9.37 3.46 -7.18
CA GLN A 160 10.08 4.11 -6.08
C GLN A 160 9.47 3.80 -4.72
N TRP A 161 8.14 3.69 -4.65
CA TRP A 161 7.44 3.43 -3.39
C TRP A 161 7.72 2.02 -2.90
N LEU A 162 7.59 1.03 -3.79
CA LEU A 162 7.88 -0.37 -3.48
C LEU A 162 9.35 -0.55 -3.12
N THR A 163 10.27 0.09 -3.85
CA THR A 163 11.70 0.11 -3.48
C THR A 163 11.90 0.60 -2.05
N THR A 164 11.23 1.69 -1.67
CA THR A 164 11.35 2.26 -0.32
C THR A 164 10.82 1.30 0.75
N MET A 165 9.65 0.69 0.54
CA MET A 165 9.08 -0.27 1.49
C MET A 165 9.95 -1.52 1.63
N LEU A 166 10.42 -2.09 0.52
CA LEU A 166 11.28 -3.28 0.51
C LEU A 166 12.63 -3.01 1.20
N LEU A 167 13.22 -1.83 1.01
CA LEU A 167 14.45 -1.45 1.71
C LEU A 167 14.23 -1.33 3.22
N ARG A 168 13.08 -0.79 3.66
CA ARG A 168 12.73 -0.72 5.08
C ARG A 168 12.60 -2.12 5.70
N ILE A 169 11.91 -3.05 5.03
CA ILE A 169 11.81 -4.46 5.47
C ILE A 169 13.19 -5.13 5.45
N LYS A 170 14.00 -4.90 4.42
CA LYS A 170 15.34 -5.50 4.37
C LYS A 170 16.23 -5.06 5.54
N LYS A 171 16.12 -3.81 5.97
CA LYS A 171 16.87 -3.30 7.13
C LYS A 171 16.52 -4.04 8.42
N THR A 172 15.27 -4.46 8.61
CA THR A 172 14.87 -5.22 9.81
C THR A 172 15.53 -6.60 9.89
N ILE A 173 15.87 -7.21 8.76
CA ILE A 173 16.60 -8.49 8.69
C ILE A 173 18.05 -8.34 9.14
N GLN A 174 18.70 -7.24 8.73
CA GLN A 174 20.13 -7.00 8.97
C GLN A 174 20.43 -6.56 10.41
N GLY A 175 19.39 -6.28 11.21
CA GLY A 175 19.52 -5.60 12.50
C GLY A 175 19.82 -4.12 12.30
N ASP A 176 19.39 -3.26 13.24
CA ASP A 176 19.69 -1.82 13.26
C ASP A 176 21.20 -1.56 13.45
N GLU A 177 22.04 -1.84 12.45
CA GLU A 177 23.42 -1.38 12.38
C GLU A 177 23.50 0.06 11.82
N GLY A 178 22.73 0.99 12.40
CA GLY A 178 22.87 2.40 12.04
C GLY A 178 21.83 3.33 12.64
N ASP A 179 22.05 3.73 13.89
CA ASP A 179 22.16 5.15 14.30
C ASP A 179 22.65 5.21 15.76
N LEU A 180 23.97 5.13 15.95
CA LEU A 180 24.72 5.59 17.13
C LEU A 180 25.69 6.70 16.69
#